data_AF-A0A0R0LYW8-F1
#
_entry.id   AF-A0A0R0LYW8-F1
#
_cell.length_a   1.000
_cell.length_b   1.000
_cell.length_c   1.000
_cell.angle_alpha   90.00
_cell.angle_beta   90.00
_cell.angle_gamma   90.00
#
_symmetry.space_group_name_H-M   'P 1'
#
loop_
_entity.id
_entity.type
_entity.pdbx_description
1 polymer ?
#
loop_
_entity_poly.entity_id
_entity_poly.type
_entity_poly.pdbx_seq_one_letter_code
_entity_poly.pdbx_strand_id
1 'polypeptide(L)' 'MPFGLKNAPKNFQRIMEEILSNIECVTIFVDDICIVSKTEKNHYNDVKRVLTRLKEAGEKINYEKSSFEKQEIIFWEYSK' A
#
# COMPACT_ATOMS: atom_id res chain seq x y z
N MET A 1 -9.81 -12.92 4.33
CA MET A 1 -10.62 -12.52 5.50
C MET A 1 -12.06 -12.29 5.02
N PRO A 2 -13.12 -12.81 5.68
CA PRO A 2 -14.49 -12.61 5.21
C PRO A 2 -15.01 -11.19 5.54
N PHE A 3 -15.80 -10.62 4.63
CA PHE A 3 -16.44 -9.31 4.79
C PHE A 3 -17.48 -9.34 5.93
N GLY A 4 -17.64 -8.22 6.65
CA GLY A 4 -18.65 -8.04 7.71
C GLY A 4 -18.18 -8.31 9.14
N LEU A 5 -16.91 -8.67 9.35
CA LEU A 5 -16.31 -8.74 10.68
C LEU A 5 -15.90 -7.34 11.16
N LYS A 6 -16.41 -6.92 12.33
CA LYS A 6 -16.12 -5.60 12.93
C LYS A 6 -14.63 -5.28 13.08
N ASN A 7 -13.79 -6.30 13.24
CA ASN A 7 -12.34 -6.16 13.42
C ASN A 7 -11.52 -6.43 12.15
N ALA A 8 -12.17 -6.76 11.03
CA ALA A 8 -11.49 -7.11 9.79
C ALA A 8 -10.54 -6.00 9.29
N PRO A 9 -10.95 -4.73 9.21
CA PRO A 9 -10.09 -3.64 8.74
C PRO A 9 -8.82 -3.48 9.58
N LYS A 10 -8.96 -3.55 10.91
CA LYS A 10 -7.84 -3.39 11.85
C LYS A 10 -6.85 -4.54 11.77
N ASN A 11 -7.35 -5.77 11.62
CA ASN A 11 -6.49 -6.94 11.45
C ASN A 11 -5.78 -6.91 10.10
N PHE A 12 -6.46 -6.50 9.03
CA PHE A 12 -5.86 -6.38 7.70
C PHE A 12 -4.75 -5.32 7.68
N GLN A 13 -5.01 -4.15 8.28
CA GLN A 13 -4.01 -3.11 8.45
C GLN A 13 -2.76 -3.63 9.18
N ARG A 14 -2.94 -4.34 10.31
CA ARG A 14 -1.79 -4.89 11.06
C ARG A 14 -0.98 -5.89 10.24
N ILE A 15 -1.65 -6.77 9.50
CA ILE A 15 -0.98 -7.75 8.63
C ILE A 15 -0.17 -7.03 7.53
N MET A 16 -0.76 -6.00 6.91
CA MET A 16 -0.06 -5.21 5.90
C MET A 16 1.14 -4.44 6.48
N GLU A 17 1.00 -3.87 7.68
CA GLU A 17 2.10 -3.22 8.42
C GLU A 17 3.23 -4.22 8.73
N GLU A 18 2.91 -5.48 9.05
CA GLU A 18 3.89 -6.53 9.27
C GLU A 18 4.61 -6.92 7.97
N ILE A 19 3.88 -7.12 6.86
CA ILE A 19 4.44 -7.49 5.54
C ILE A 19 5.36 -6.39 4.99
N LEU A 20 4.93 -5.13 5.11
CA LEU A 20 5.65 -3.95 4.61
C LEU A 20 6.54 -3.32 5.68
N SER A 21 6.75 -4.01 6.80
CA SER A 21 7.67 -3.57 7.84
C SER A 21 9.07 -3.32 7.27
N ASN A 22 9.72 -2.29 7.80
CA ASN A 22 11.05 -1.82 7.37
C ASN A 22 11.09 -1.20 5.96
N ILE A 23 9.96 -0.69 5.47
CA ILE A 23 9.87 0.15 4.28
C ILE A 23 9.33 1.53 4.70
N GLU A 24 10.23 2.49 4.91
CA GLU A 24 9.89 3.82 5.44
C GLU A 24 9.08 4.70 4.48
N CYS A 25 9.13 4.39 3.18
CA CYS A 25 8.46 5.14 2.12
C CYS A 25 7.00 4.72 1.89
N VAL A 26 6.41 3.93 2.79
CA VAL A 26 5.07 3.35 2.64
C VAL A 26 4.15 3.80 3.76
N THR A 27 2.95 4.25 3.38
CA THR A 27 1.85 4.53 4.29
C THR A 27 0.69 3.61 3.96
N ILE A 28 0.21 2.84 4.93
CA ILE A 28 -0.91 1.92 4.77
C ILE A 28 -2.16 2.53 5.39
N PHE A 29 -3.29 2.44 4.69
CA PHE A 29 -4.58 2.83 5.21
C PHE A 29 -5.64 1.80 4.83
N VAL A 30 -5.99 0.93 5.79
CA VAL A 30 -6.92 -0.19 5.56
C VAL A 30 -6.47 -1.01 4.35
N ASP A 31 -7.14 -0.86 3.21
CA ASP A 31 -6.90 -1.62 1.99
C ASP A 31 -5.97 -0.92 0.99
N ASP A 32 -5.65 0.36 1.22
CA ASP A 32 -4.83 1.18 0.32
C ASP A 32 -3.38 1.30 0.80
N ILE A 33 -2.45 1.22 -0.15
CA ILE A 33 -1.00 1.36 0.08
C ILE A 33 -0.49 2.56 -0.70
N CYS A 34 -0.02 3.58 0.01
CA CYS A 34 0.64 4.75 -0.56
C CYS A 34 2.15 4.54 -0.55
N ILE A 35 2.82 4.83 -1.66
CA ILE A 35 4.28 4.79 -1.76
C ILE A 35 4.75 6.18 -2.16
N VAL A 36 5.59 6.82 -1.34
CA VAL A 36 6.09 8.17 -1.59
C VAL A 36 7.60 8.20 -1.46
N SER A 37 8.28 8.66 -2.50
CA SER A 37 9.75 8.70 -2.57
C SER A 37 10.22 10.05 -3.08
N LYS A 38 11.44 10.47 -2.69
CA LYS A 38 11.98 11.79 -3.02
C LYS A 38 12.39 11.95 -4.49
N THR A 39 12.73 10.86 -5.16
CA THR A 39 13.18 10.85 -6.57
C THR A 39 12.51 9.71 -7.30
N GLU A 40 12.31 9.87 -8.61
CA GLU A 40 11.71 8.84 -9.47
C GLU A 40 12.51 7.53 -9.46
N LYS A 41 13.84 7.62 -9.49
CA LYS A 41 14.72 6.45 -9.40
C LYS A 41 14.56 5.69 -8.09
N ASN A 42 14.41 6.39 -6.97
CA ASN A 42 14.14 5.75 -5.69
C ASN A 42 12.73 5.17 -5.68
N HIS A 43 11.74 5.91 -6.22
CA HIS A 43 10.36 5.46 -6.31
C HIS A 43 10.22 4.13 -7.03
N TYR A 44 10.92 3.96 -8.16
CA TYR A 44 10.88 2.69 -8.89
C TYR A 44 11.41 1.51 -8.05
N ASN A 45 12.51 1.72 -7.32
CA ASN A 45 13.06 0.70 -6.43
C ASN A 45 12.13 0.40 -5.25
N ASP A 46 11.51 1.43 -4.68
CA ASP A 46 10.58 1.32 -3.56
C ASP A 46 9.31 0.57 -3.97
N VAL A 47 8.70 0.94 -5.09
CA VAL A 47 7.56 0.23 -5.69
C VAL A 47 7.92 -1.23 -5.93
N LYS A 48 9.08 -1.50 -6.55
CA LYS A 48 9.52 -2.89 -6.80
C LYS A 48 9.66 -3.69 -5.50
N ARG A 49 10.20 -3.09 -4.44
CA ARG A 49 10.37 -3.73 -3.13
C ARG A 49 9.02 -4.05 -2.48
N VAL A 50 8.07 -3.11 -2.53
CA VAL A 50 6.70 -3.31 -2.02
C VAL A 50 5.97 -4.41 -2.79
N LEU A 51 5.98 -4.36 -4.12
CA LEU A 51 5.37 -5.38 -4.98
C LEU A 51 5.96 -6.77 -4.72
N THR A 52 7.27 -6.85 -4.49
CA THR A 52 7.94 -8.12 -4.16
C THR A 52 7.46 -8.68 -2.84
N ARG A 53 7.36 -7.85 -1.79
CA ARG A 53 6.85 -8.27 -0.47
C ARG A 53 5.40 -8.73 -0.51
N LEU A 54 4.55 -7.99 -1.22
CA LEU A 54 3.14 -8.37 -1.40
C LEU A 54 3.02 -9.72 -2.13
N LYS A 55 3.85 -9.94 -3.16
CA LYS A 55 3.91 -11.22 -3.87
C LYS A 55 4.37 -12.37 -2.98
N GLU A 56 5.39 -12.16 -2.15
CA GLU A 56 5.90 -13.15 -1.18
C GLU A 56 4.86 -13.51 -0.11
N ALA A 57 4.06 -12.53 0.33
CA ALA A 57 2.96 -12.73 1.25
C ALA A 57 1.72 -13.40 0.61
N GLY A 58 1.69 -13.53 -0.73
CA GLY A 58 0.55 -14.09 -1.47
C GLY A 58 -0.61 -13.12 -1.67
N GLU A 59 -0.40 -11.83 -1.40
CA GLU A 59 -1.41 -10.79 -1.56
C GLU A 59 -1.59 -10.40 -3.03
N LYS A 60 -2.83 -10.14 -3.42
CA LYS A 60 -3.18 -9.76 -4.80
C LYS A 60 -3.41 -8.27 -4.89
N ILE A 61 -2.82 -7.66 -5.90
CA ILE A 61 -2.97 -6.23 -6.19
C ILE A 61 -4.03 -6.06 -7.26
N ASN A 62 -4.94 -5.11 -7.05
CA ASN A 62 -5.89 -4.72 -8.08
C ASN A 62 -5.25 -3.66 -8.98
N TYR A 63 -4.67 -4.09 -10.11
CA TYR A 63 -4.02 -3.20 -11.07
C TYR A 63 -4.97 -2.14 -11.67
N GLU A 64 -6.24 -2.47 -11.88
CA GLU A 64 -7.23 -1.54 -12.46
C GLU A 64 -7.52 -0.35 -11.53
N LYS A 65 -7.40 -0.56 -10.22
CA LYS A 65 -7.60 0.47 -9.19
C LYS A 65 -6.29 1.13 -8.75
N SER A 66 -5.15 0.61 -9.17
CA SER A 66 -3.84 1.12 -8.75
C SER A 66 -3.40 2.28 -9.64
N SER A 67 -2.88 3.35 -9.03
CA SER A 67 -2.25 4.47 -9.75
C SER A 67 -0.74 4.43 -9.55
N PHE A 68 0.03 4.45 -10.63
CA PHE A 68 1.50 4.44 -10.60
C PHE A 68 2.07 5.70 -11.27
N GLU A 69 3.30 6.08 -10.89
CA GLU A 69 4.09 7.15 -11.53
C GLU A 69 3.39 8.51 -11.60
N LYS A 70 2.55 8.83 -10.61
CA LYS A 70 1.92 10.14 -10.51
C LYS A 70 2.74 11.07 -9.61
N GLN A 71 2.91 12.32 -10.03
CA GLN A 71 3.53 13.36 -9.21
C GLN A 71 2.67 13.74 -8.00
N GLU A 72 1.36 13.61 -8.14
CA GLU A 72 0.37 13.83 -7.09
C GLU A 72 -0.67 12.72 -7.12
N ILE A 73 -1.05 12.23 -5.93
CA ILE A 73 -2.12 11.26 -5.76
C ILE A 73 -3.08 11.75 -4.69
N ILE A 74 -4.37 11.58 -4.94
CA ILE A 74 -5.38 11.70 -3.91
C ILE A 74 -5.40 10.36 -3.18
N PHE A 75 -4.72 10.29 -2.04
CA PHE A 75 -4.72 9.09 -1.22
C PHE A 75 -5.98 9.01 -0.34
N TRP A 76 -6.53 10.17 0.04
CA TRP A 76 -7.81 10.29 0.74
C TRP A 76 -8.62 11.47 0.19
N GLU A 77 -9.88 11.25 -0.16
CA GLU A 77 -10.85 12.35 -0.31
C GLU A 77 -11.24 12.86 1.08
N TYR A 78 -10.38 13.67 1.70
CA TYR A 78 -10.84 14.63 2.70
C TYR A 78 -10.83 16.02 2.05
N SER A 79 -11.94 16.31 1.38
CA SER A 79 -12.39 17.68 1.17
C SER A 79 -12.64 18.31 2.54
N LYS A 80 -11.83 19.31 2.88
CA LYS A 80 -12.28 20.51 3.57
C LYS A 80 -11.60 21.71 2.96
#